data_AF-A0A353N6H8-F1
#
_entry.id   AF-A0A353N6H8-F1
#
_cell.length_a   1.000
_cell.length_b   1.000
_cell.length_c   1.000
_cell.angle_alpha   90.00
_cell.angle_beta   90.00
_cell.angle_gamma   90.00
#
_symmetry.space_group_name_H-M   'P 1'
#
loop_
_entity.id
_entity.type
_entity.pdbx_description
1 polymer ?
#
loop_
_entity_poly.entity_id
_entity_poly.type
_entity_poly.pdbx_seq_one_letter_code
_entity_poly.pdbx_strand_id
1 'polypeptide(L)' 'MIKVNALHKKFGRLHVLKGITNQINQGEVVCVIGPSGSGKSTFLRCLNLLEQPSSGQIFFEGKEITDYQKININKVRV' A
#
# COMPACT_ATOMS: atom_id res chain seq x y z
N MET A 1 -3.23 6.86 -11.22
CA MET A 1 -3.20 5.38 -11.15
C MET A 1 -2.37 4.89 -9.97
N ILE A 2 -2.86 3.89 -9.23
CA ILE A 2 -2.12 3.19 -8.16
C ILE A 2 -1.85 1.75 -8.60
N LYS A 3 -0.60 1.29 -8.46
CA LYS A 3 -0.23 -0.12 -8.68
C LYS A 3 0.48 -0.68 -7.46
N VAL A 4 0.08 -1.87 -7.05
CA VAL A 4 0.61 -2.59 -5.90
C VAL A 4 1.15 -3.93 -6.40
N ASN A 5 2.40 -4.24 -6.06
CA ASN A 5 3.06 -5.48 -6.44
C ASN A 5 3.53 -6.24 -5.21
N ALA A 6 2.94 -7.42 -4.97
CA ALA A 6 3.30 -8.35 -3.90
C ALA A 6 3.50 -7.66 -2.54
N LEU A 7 2.54 -6.82 -2.12
CA LEU A 7 2.65 -6.05 -0.90
C LEU A 7 2.54 -6.94 0.34
N HIS A 8 3.55 -6.90 1.20
CA HIS A 8 3.54 -7.56 2.49
C HIS A 8 3.66 -6.57 3.66
N LYS A 9 3.02 -6.91 4.78
CA LYS A 9 3.19 -6.19 6.04
C LYS A 9 3.20 -7.15 7.22
N LYS A 10 4.26 -7.05 8.02
CA LYS A 10 4.41 -7.74 9.30
C LYS A 10 4.50 -6.74 10.45
N PHE A 11 3.88 -7.09 11.59
CA PHE A 11 4.07 -6.43 12.88
C PHE A 11 4.66 -7.47 13.83
N GLY A 12 5.97 -7.44 14.04
CA GLY A 12 6.68 -8.52 14.73
C GLY A 12 6.45 -9.87 14.03
N ARG A 13 5.87 -10.82 14.74
CA ARG A 13 5.55 -12.17 14.22
C ARG A 13 4.24 -12.22 13.43
N LEU A 14 3.38 -11.21 13.53
CA LEU A 14 2.07 -11.20 12.88
C LEU A 14 2.20 -10.76 11.40
N HIS A 15 1.83 -11.64 10.47
CA HIS A 15 1.84 -11.36 9.04
C HIS A 15 0.44 -10.96 8.54
N VAL A 16 0.19 -9.64 8.49
CA VAL A 16 -1.14 -9.06 8.21
C VAL A 16 -1.45 -9.02 6.71
N LEU A 17 -0.56 -8.45 5.89
CA LEU A 17 -0.73 -8.42 4.43
C LEU A 17 0.20 -9.46 3.81
N LYS A 18 -0.35 -10.39 3.03
CA LYS A 18 0.34 -11.61 2.56
C LYS A 18 0.55 -11.64 1.04
N GLY A 19 1.09 -10.58 0.46
CA GLY A 19 1.43 -10.54 -0.96
C GLY A 19 0.25 -10.05 -1.80
N ILE A 20 -0.25 -8.85 -1.51
CA ILE A 20 -1.36 -8.25 -2.25
C ILE A 20 -0.81 -7.65 -3.55
N THR A 21 -1.38 -8.05 -4.69
CA THR A 21 -1.14 -7.42 -5.99
C THR A 21 -2.45 -6.86 -6.51
N ASN A 22 -2.45 -5.59 -6.88
CA ASN A 22 -3.66 -4.89 -7.34
C ASN A 22 -3.28 -3.70 -8.23
N GLN A 23 -4.19 -3.28 -9.10
CA GLN A 23 -4.09 -2.06 -9.88
C GLN A 23 -5.42 -1.32 -9.77
N ILE A 24 -5.35 -0.06 -9.36
CA ILE A 24 -6.49 0.85 -9.21
C ILE A 24 -6.30 1.99 -10.22
N ASN A 25 -7.23 2.09 -11.14
CA ASN A 25 -7.16 3.08 -12.21
C ASN A 25 -7.63 4.46 -11.72
N GLN A 26 -7.25 5.51 -12.45
CA GLN A 26 -7.70 6.86 -12.13
C GLN A 26 -9.22 6.97 -12.29
N GLY A 27 -9.90 7.53 -11.28
CA GLY A 27 -11.36 7.66 -11.26
C GLY A 27 -12.11 6.40 -10.82
N GLU A 28 -11.40 5.29 -10.57
CA GLU A 28 -12.02 4.06 -10.10
C GLU A 28 -12.46 4.19 -8.63
N VAL A 29 -13.68 3.76 -8.34
CA VAL A 29 -14.22 3.70 -6.97
C VAL A 29 -14.05 2.27 -6.47
N VAL A 30 -13.20 2.08 -5.45
CA VAL A 30 -12.86 0.77 -4.91
C VAL A 30 -13.37 0.63 -3.48
N CYS A 31 -13.95 -0.53 -3.16
CA CYS A 31 -14.35 -0.90 -1.80
C CYS A 31 -13.44 -2.02 -1.27
N VAL A 32 -12.96 -1.89 -0.02
CA VAL A 32 -12.18 -2.93 0.66
C VAL A 32 -13.01 -3.51 1.80
N ILE A 33 -13.40 -4.78 1.68
CA ILE A 33 -14.28 -5.48 2.63
C ILE A 33 -13.59 -6.67 3.30
N GLY A 34 -14.13 -7.12 4.44
CA GLY A 34 -13.61 -8.26 5.19
C GLY A 34 -13.78 -8.11 6.72
N PRO A 35 -13.60 -9.19 7.49
CA PRO A 35 -13.81 -9.19 8.94
C PRO A 35 -12.84 -8.26 9.69
N SER A 36 -13.16 -7.92 10.94
CA SER A 36 -12.24 -7.15 11.79
C SER A 36 -10.88 -7.87 11.89
N GLY A 37 -9.78 -7.12 11.84
CA GLY A 37 -8.43 -7.68 11.87
C GLY A 37 -7.89 -8.22 10.54
N SER A 38 -8.68 -8.27 9.46
CA SER A 38 -8.23 -8.80 8.15
C SER A 38 -7.17 -7.95 7.42
N GLY A 39 -6.77 -6.81 7.96
CA GLY A 39 -5.74 -5.95 7.38
C GLY A 39 -6.23 -4.83 6.47
N LYS A 40 -7.55 -4.56 6.38
CA LYS A 40 -8.13 -3.50 5.54
C LYS A 40 -7.48 -2.12 5.77
N SER A 41 -7.50 -1.65 7.02
CA SER A 41 -6.91 -0.35 7.38
C SER A 41 -5.39 -0.36 7.19
N THR A 42 -4.73 -1.49 7.43
CA THR A 42 -3.29 -1.65 7.18
C THR A 42 -2.97 -1.51 5.69
N PHE A 43 -3.77 -2.12 4.81
CA PHE A 43 -3.62 -1.99 3.36
C PHE A 43 -3.77 -0.54 2.91
N LEU A 44 -4.86 0.14 3.30
CA LEU A 44 -5.08 1.55 2.96
C LEU A 44 -3.98 2.47 3.49
N ARG A 45 -3.48 2.22 4.71
CA ARG A 45 -2.33 2.96 5.27
C ARG A 45 -1.00 2.65 4.57
N CYS A 46 -0.84 1.48 3.98
CA CYS A 46 0.33 1.20 3.14
C CYS A 46 0.24 1.97 1.81
N LEU A 47 -0.94 2.08 1.20
CA LEU A 47 -1.11 2.80 -0.08
C LEU A 47 -0.68 4.26 -0.01
N ASN A 48 -0.94 4.93 1.11
CA ASN A 48 -0.49 6.30 1.36
C ASN A 48 0.80 6.38 2.19
N LEU A 49 1.45 5.24 2.44
CA LEU A 49 2.69 5.10 3.23
C LEU A 49 2.62 5.65 4.66
N LEU A 50 1.43 5.78 5.25
CA LEU A 50 1.29 6.03 6.69
C LEU A 50 1.75 4.81 7.51
N GLU A 51 1.73 3.63 6.88
CA GLU A 51 2.36 2.42 7.36
C GLU A 51 3.40 1.97 6.35
N GLN A 52 4.62 1.68 6.81
CA GLN A 52 5.69 1.17 5.93
C GLN A 52 5.43 -0.30 5.55
N PRO A 53 5.37 -0.65 4.25
CA PRO A 53 5.38 -2.03 3.82
C PRO A 53 6.62 -2.77 4.35
N SER A 54 6.48 -4.05 4.67
CA SER A 54 7.63 -4.89 5.04
C SER A 54 8.37 -5.40 3.80
N SER A 55 7.67 -5.58 2.69
CA SER A 55 8.23 -5.86 1.37
C SER A 55 7.17 -5.61 0.29
N GLY A 56 7.59 -5.70 -0.97
CA GLY A 56 6.75 -5.38 -2.12
C GLY A 56 6.86 -3.91 -2.51
N GLN A 57 6.13 -3.52 -3.56
CA GLN A 57 6.25 -2.20 -4.17
C GLN A 57 4.88 -1.57 -4.38
N ILE A 58 4.85 -0.25 -4.25
CA ILE A 58 3.68 0.60 -4.51
C ILE A 58 4.12 1.68 -5.48
N PHE A 59 3.36 1.86 -6.55
CA PHE A 59 3.55 2.89 -7.55
C PHE A 59 2.35 3.83 -7.56
N PHE A 60 2.61 5.13 -7.60
CA PHE A 60 1.62 6.19 -7.74
C PHE A 60 1.98 7.03 -8.97
N GLU A 61 1.05 7.15 -9.92
CA GLU A 61 1.26 7.83 -11.21
C GLU A 61 2.56 7.39 -11.91
N GLY A 62 2.79 6.08 -11.95
CA GLY A 62 3.97 5.48 -12.58
C GLY A 62 5.27 5.59 -11.79
N LYS A 63 5.30 6.31 -10.66
CA LYS A 63 6.48 6.45 -9.80
C LYS A 63 6.39 5.49 -8.63
N GLU A 64 7.43 4.68 -8.42
CA GLU A 64 7.54 3.84 -7.23
C GLU A 64 7.69 4.72 -5.99
N ILE A 65 6.79 4.63 -5.01
CA ILE A 65 6.80 5.48 -3.81
C ILE A 65 7.37 4.80 -2.57
N THR A 66 7.68 3.51 -2.66
CA THR A 66 8.07 2.67 -1.51
C THR A 66 9.51 2.89 -1.07
N ASP A 67 10.33 3.53 -1.91
CA ASP A 67 11.71 3.92 -1.62
C ASP A 67 11.76 5.32 -0.96
N TYR A 68 11.78 5.32 0.37
CA TYR A 68 11.82 6.54 1.19
C TYR A 68 13.09 7.37 1.04
N GLN A 69 14.19 6.78 0.52
CA GLN A 69 15.43 7.52 0.33
C GLN A 69 15.37 8.40 -0.93
N LYS A 70 14.50 8.04 -1.88
CA LYS A 70 14.41 8.71 -3.18
C LYS A 70 13.21 9.65 -3.30
N ILE A 71 12.24 9.58 -2.39
CA ILE A 71 10.98 10.32 -2.48
C ILE A 71 10.62 11.03 -1.18
N ASN A 72 10.27 12.31 -1.31
CA ASN A 72 9.58 13.04 -0.26
C ASN A 72 8.08 12.72 -0.32
N ILE A 73 7.61 11.83 0.56
CA ILE A 73 6.24 11.35 0.58
C ILE A 73 5.20 12.46 0.81
N ASN A 74 5.56 13.52 1.53
CA ASN A 74 4.65 14.64 1.79
C ASN A 74 4.41 15.52 0.55
N LYS A 75 5.26 15.40 -0.48
CA LYS A 75 5.00 16.02 -1.80
C LYS A 75 4.11 15.15 -2.70
N VAL A 76 3.91 13.89 -2.33
CA VAL A 76 3.09 12.92 -3.08
C VAL A 76 1.70 12.80 -2.46
N ARG A 77 1.60 12.94 -1.13
CA ARG A 77 0.34 13.08 -0.42
C ARG A 77 -0.26 14.44 -0.77
N VAL A 78 -1.44 14.41 -1.38
CA VAL A 78 -2.27 15.60 -1.63
C VAL A 78 -3.32 15.69 -0.54
#